data_AF-A0A7C1SN84-F1
#
_entry.id   AF-A0A7C1SN84-F1
#
_cell.length_a   1.000
_cell.length_b   1.000
_cell.length_c   1.000
_cell.angle_alpha   90.00
_cell.angle_beta   90.00
_cell.angle_gamma   90.00
#
_symmetry.space_group_name_H-M   'P 1'
#
loop_
_entity.id
_entity.type
_entity.pdbx_description
1 polymer ?
#
loop_
_entity_poly.entity_id
_entity_poly.type
_entity_poly.pdbx_seq_one_letter_code
_entity_poly.pdbx_strand_id
1 'polypeptide(L)'
;MCPGGETLSAYLDNEVEGPWKKVIEEHLTLCLSCKHKIDEMIFTREQLALESAPDFRASQERGRSYLAGLNSIEQVSFWRRRVALPLPAAAAAVLLLIILGFSTLLLSLHTDYRFMSIRTQPSGSSEVLVTAPIDDLERILKSLELNSSRQEIIIQLPKELNFFVVGEAEMFRAAEYKRNKVW
;
A
#
# COMPACT_ATOMS: atom_id res chain seq x y z
N MET A 1 -3.44 27.47 22.56
CA MET A 1 -3.92 26.08 22.38
C MET A 1 -2.90 25.15 23.00
N CYS A 2 -3.30 24.06 23.67
CA CYS A 2 -2.34 23.13 24.28
C CYS A 2 -1.84 22.14 23.22
N PRO A 3 -0.55 21.76 23.24
CA PRO A 3 -0.04 20.69 22.38
C PRO A 3 -0.69 19.34 22.72
N GLY A 4 -0.77 18.47 21.73
CA GLY A 4 -1.27 17.10 21.90
C GLY A 4 -0.33 16.26 22.77
N GLY A 5 -0.86 15.15 23.32
CA GLY A 5 -0.06 14.23 24.13
C GLY A 5 1.12 13.64 23.37
N GLU A 6 0.93 13.30 22.10
CA GLU A 6 1.99 12.80 21.20
C GLU A 6 3.13 13.79 21.05
N THR A 7 2.82 15.08 20.86
CA THR A 7 3.82 16.15 20.75
C THR A 7 4.61 16.34 22.05
N LEU A 8 3.95 16.25 23.21
CA LEU A 8 4.62 16.32 24.51
C LEU A 8 5.51 15.11 24.76
N SER A 9 5.09 13.90 24.34
CA SER A 9 5.93 12.69 24.40
C SER A 9 7.16 12.82 23.51
N ALA A 10 6.99 13.21 22.25
CA ALA A 10 8.10 13.43 21.32
C ALA A 10 9.08 14.49 21.84
N TYR A 11 8.57 15.56 22.49
CA TYR A 11 9.42 16.55 23.14
C TYR A 11 10.23 15.95 24.29
N LEU A 12 9.62 15.11 25.13
CA LEU A 12 10.29 14.42 26.23
C LEU A 12 11.41 13.49 25.75
N ASP A 13 11.22 12.88 24.58
CA ASP A 13 12.18 11.97 23.94
C ASP A 13 13.24 12.70 23.07
N ASN A 14 13.25 14.03 23.06
CA ASN A 14 14.10 14.89 22.21
C ASN A 14 13.92 14.69 20.70
N GLU A 15 12.75 14.23 20.26
CA GLU A 15 12.41 14.04 18.84
C GLU A 15 11.82 15.31 18.19
N VAL A 16 11.59 16.37 18.98
CA VAL A 16 11.12 17.67 18.47
C VAL A 16 12.29 18.61 18.20
N GLU A 17 12.49 18.94 16.93
CA GLU A 17 13.51 19.90 16.48
C GLU A 17 13.03 21.37 16.53
N GLY A 18 13.96 22.30 16.33
CA GLY A 18 13.63 23.73 16.21
C GLY A 18 12.86 24.03 14.92
N PRO A 19 11.91 25.00 14.90
CA PRO A 19 11.57 25.99 15.93
C PRO A 19 10.57 25.52 16.99
N TRP A 20 9.93 24.37 16.78
CA TRP A 20 8.82 23.89 17.60
C TRP A 20 9.24 23.59 19.04
N LYS A 21 10.48 23.13 19.26
CA LYS A 21 11.04 22.94 20.60
C LYS A 21 10.92 24.18 21.48
N LYS A 22 11.27 25.36 20.93
CA LYS A 22 11.20 26.64 21.68
C LYS A 22 9.77 27.04 22.01
N VAL A 23 8.85 26.83 21.07
CA VAL A 23 7.42 27.12 21.28
C VAL A 23 6.84 26.24 22.39
N ILE A 24 7.25 24.97 22.46
CA ILE A 24 6.84 24.04 23.52
C ILE A 24 7.46 24.46 24.86
N GLU A 25 8.75 24.78 24.90
CA GLU A 25 9.42 25.28 26.11
C GLU A 25 8.72 26.51 26.68
N GLU A 26 8.44 27.51 25.85
CA GLU A 26 7.68 28.70 26.24
C GLU A 26 6.29 28.33 26.75
N HIS A 27 5.58 27.44 26.05
CA HIS A 27 4.26 26.97 26.47
C HIS A 27 4.27 26.29 27.85
N LEU A 28 5.28 25.46 28.13
CA LEU A 28 5.43 24.75 29.40
C LEU A 28 5.70 25.70 30.59
N THR A 29 6.27 26.89 30.34
CA THR A 29 6.41 27.90 31.39
C THR A 29 5.08 28.55 31.78
N LEU A 30 4.14 28.65 30.83
CA LEU A 30 2.87 29.36 31.01
C LEU A 30 1.70 28.42 31.36
N CYS A 31 1.80 27.13 31.02
CA CYS A 31 0.69 26.18 31.12
C CYS A 31 0.95 25.07 32.16
N LEU A 32 0.30 25.19 33.32
CA LEU A 32 0.40 24.20 34.41
C LEU A 32 -0.13 22.81 34.03
N SER A 33 -1.16 22.71 33.19
CA SER A 33 -1.74 21.42 32.80
C SER A 33 -0.78 20.61 31.91
N CYS A 34 -0.11 21.26 30.96
CA CYS A 34 0.89 20.62 30.12
C CYS A 34 2.14 20.23 30.91
N LYS A 35 2.56 21.06 31.87
CA LYS A 35 3.63 20.72 32.80
C LYS A 35 3.31 19.46 33.61
N HIS A 36 2.11 19.40 34.19
CA HIS A 36 1.67 18.23 34.96
C HIS A 36 1.67 16.95 34.13
N LYS A 37 1.26 17.00 32.86
CA LYS A 37 1.31 15.85 31.94
C LYS A 37 2.74 15.37 31.70
N ILE A 38 3.70 16.29 31.53
CA ILE A 38 5.12 15.91 31.39
C ILE A 38 5.62 15.27 32.68
N ASP A 39 5.28 15.84 33.84
CA ASP A 39 5.70 15.29 35.14
C ASP A 39 5.15 13.86 35.34
N GLU A 40 3.90 13.60 34.94
CA GLU A 40 3.28 12.27 34.97
C GLU A 40 4.01 11.26 34.05
N MET A 41 4.39 11.69 32.84
CA MET A 41 5.18 10.87 31.91
C MET A 41 6.57 10.56 32.46
N ILE A 42 7.25 11.55 33.06
CA ILE A 42 8.56 11.38 33.70
C ILE A 42 8.45 10.39 34.86
N PHE A 43 7.46 10.58 35.74
CA PHE A 43 7.22 9.68 36.87
C PHE A 43 7.01 8.24 36.41
N THR A 44 6.17 8.04 35.38
CA THR A 44 5.92 6.71 34.82
C THR A 44 7.20 6.09 34.26
N ARG A 45 8.01 6.86 33.53
CA ARG A 45 9.30 6.40 33.00
C ARG A 45 10.27 5.99 34.11
N GLU A 46 10.32 6.74 35.21
CA GLU A 46 11.16 6.42 36.37
C GLU A 46 10.69 5.13 37.06
N GLN A 47 9.38 4.95 37.24
CA GLN A 47 8.83 3.70 37.79
C GLN A 47 9.18 2.49 36.93
N LEU A 48 9.03 2.61 35.60
CA LEU A 48 9.39 1.55 34.66
C LEU A 48 10.90 1.27 34.65
N ALA A 49 11.74 2.28 34.86
CA ALA A 49 13.19 2.12 34.90
C ALA A 49 13.68 1.42 36.18
N LEU A 50 12.94 1.55 37.28
CA LEU A 50 13.22 0.84 38.54
C LEU A 50 12.84 -0.64 38.47
N GLU A 51 11.92 -1.00 37.58
CA GLU A 51 11.48 -2.37 37.41
C GLU A 51 12.51 -3.15 36.55
N SER A 52 12.95 -4.31 37.06
CA SER A 52 13.81 -5.20 36.27
C SER A 52 13.03 -5.75 35.08
N ALA A 53 13.63 -5.72 33.89
CA ALA A 53 13.01 -6.31 32.70
C ALA A 53 12.58 -7.77 32.99
N PRO A 54 11.30 -8.13 32.74
CA PRO A 54 10.83 -9.47 33.01
C PRO A 54 11.53 -10.48 32.08
N ASP A 55 11.68 -11.72 32.53
CA ASP A 55 12.29 -12.76 31.68
C ASP A 55 11.35 -13.15 30.54
N PHE A 56 11.65 -12.62 29.35
CA PHE A 56 10.88 -12.88 28.13
C PHE A 56 11.20 -14.23 27.49
N ARG A 57 12.21 -15.00 27.96
CA ARG A 57 12.62 -16.25 27.30
C ARG A 57 11.48 -17.26 27.21
N ALA A 58 10.78 -17.48 28.31
CA ALA A 58 9.64 -18.40 28.34
C ALA A 58 8.48 -17.95 27.44
N SER A 59 8.25 -16.63 27.31
CA SER A 59 7.25 -16.09 26.39
C SER A 59 7.67 -16.27 24.92
N GLN A 60 8.94 -16.00 24.62
CA GLN A 60 9.50 -16.14 23.28
C GLN A 60 9.53 -17.59 22.81
N GLU A 61 9.86 -18.54 23.69
CA GLU A 61 9.85 -19.97 23.38
C GLU A 61 8.43 -20.48 23.07
N ARG A 62 7.42 -20.04 23.84
CA ARG A 62 6.01 -20.33 23.55
C ARG A 62 5.55 -19.77 22.20
N GLY A 63 5.96 -18.54 21.87
CA GLY A 63 5.66 -17.96 20.55
C GLY A 63 6.32 -18.73 19.41
N ARG A 64 7.60 -19.13 19.59
CA ARG A 64 8.33 -19.90 18.59
C ARG A 64 7.75 -21.29 18.37
N SER A 65 7.37 -22.00 19.43
CA SER A 65 6.77 -23.34 19.30
C SER A 65 5.41 -23.28 18.61
N TYR A 66 4.61 -22.25 18.90
CA TYR A 66 3.34 -22.00 18.21
C TYR A 66 3.54 -21.78 16.70
N LEU A 67 4.49 -20.90 16.32
CA LEU A 67 4.79 -20.64 14.91
C LEU A 67 5.40 -21.86 14.20
N ALA A 68 6.23 -22.64 14.89
CA ALA A 68 6.77 -23.89 14.35
C ALA A 68 5.66 -24.91 14.07
N GLY A 69 4.63 -24.97 14.94
CA GLY A 69 3.44 -25.79 14.72
C GLY A 69 2.64 -25.38 13.48
N LEU A 70 2.52 -24.08 13.20
CA LEU A 70 1.85 -23.60 11.98
C LEU A 70 2.62 -23.96 10.70
N ASN A 71 3.96 -23.94 10.75
CA ASN A 71 4.80 -24.34 9.61
C ASN A 71 4.87 -25.86 9.39
N SER A 72 4.29 -26.65 10.29
CA SER A 72 4.19 -28.11 10.16
C SER A 72 2.97 -28.58 9.37
N ILE A 73 2.18 -27.64 8.82
CA ILE A 73 1.24 -27.96 7.74
C ILE A 73 2.08 -28.44 6.57
N GLU A 74 2.25 -29.76 6.48
CA GLU A 74 3.01 -30.41 5.43
C GLU A 74 2.59 -29.82 4.09
N GLN A 75 3.56 -29.26 3.37
CA GLN A 75 3.37 -28.92 1.97
C GLN A 75 3.18 -30.22 1.22
N VAL A 76 1.93 -30.70 1.18
CA VAL A 76 1.54 -31.85 0.37
C VAL A 76 1.94 -31.55 -1.06
N SER A 77 2.98 -32.26 -1.52
CA SER A 77 3.55 -32.09 -2.84
C SER A 77 2.49 -32.43 -3.88
N PHE A 78 1.84 -31.41 -4.43
CA PHE A 78 0.88 -31.54 -5.53
C PHE A 78 1.50 -32.27 -6.74
N TRP A 79 2.82 -32.18 -6.90
CA TRP A 79 3.59 -32.81 -7.97
C TRP A 79 3.79 -34.32 -7.82
N ARG A 80 3.71 -34.88 -6.59
CA ARG A 80 3.77 -36.33 -6.36
C ARG A 80 2.41 -37.00 -6.31
N ARG A 81 1.32 -36.23 -6.37
CA ARG A 81 -0.03 -36.77 -6.33
C ARG A 81 -0.39 -37.40 -7.68
N ARG A 82 -0.25 -38.72 -7.78
CA ARG A 82 -0.75 -39.49 -8.93
C ARG A 82 -2.28 -39.48 -8.88
N VAL A 83 -2.89 -38.62 -9.69
CA VAL A 83 -4.35 -38.60 -9.87
C VAL A 83 -4.68 -39.55 -11.01
N ALA A 84 -5.33 -40.68 -10.71
CA ALA A 84 -5.88 -41.56 -11.72
C ALA A 84 -7.12 -40.90 -12.32
N LEU A 85 -6.95 -40.24 -13.47
CA LEU A 85 -8.07 -39.65 -14.20
C LEU A 85 -8.77 -40.75 -15.00
N PRO A 86 -10.10 -40.88 -14.90
CA PRO A 86 -10.84 -41.81 -15.74
C PRO A 86 -10.72 -41.38 -17.21
N LEU A 87 -10.42 -42.32 -18.11
CA LEU A 87 -10.30 -42.11 -19.56
C LEU A 87 -11.38 -41.20 -20.18
N PRO A 88 -12.69 -41.30 -19.84
CA PRO A 88 -13.70 -40.40 -20.41
C PRO A 88 -13.50 -38.93 -20.04
N ALA A 89 -12.99 -38.62 -18.86
CA ALA A 89 -12.75 -37.24 -18.43
C ALA A 89 -11.57 -36.59 -19.18
N ALA A 90 -10.52 -37.38 -19.45
CA ALA A 90 -9.38 -36.91 -20.24
C ALA A 90 -9.79 -36.60 -21.69
N ALA A 91 -10.61 -37.46 -22.30
CA ALA A 91 -11.12 -37.25 -23.65
C ALA A 91 -11.97 -35.97 -23.75
N ALA A 92 -12.84 -35.72 -22.77
CA ALA A 92 -13.66 -34.50 -22.71
C ALA A 92 -12.81 -33.22 -22.60
N ALA A 93 -11.76 -33.24 -21.77
CA ALA A 93 -10.87 -32.10 -21.62
C ALA A 93 -10.10 -31.79 -22.92
N VAL A 94 -9.61 -32.82 -23.62
CA VAL A 94 -8.94 -32.65 -24.92
C VAL A 94 -9.90 -32.06 -25.95
N LEU A 95 -11.14 -32.53 -26.00
CA LEU A 95 -12.16 -32.01 -26.91
C LEU A 95 -12.46 -30.53 -26.64
N LEU A 96 -12.56 -30.12 -25.37
CA LEU A 96 -12.75 -28.71 -25.00
C LEU A 96 -11.59 -27.84 -25.44
N LEU A 97 -10.34 -28.30 -25.29
CA LEU A 97 -9.16 -27.57 -25.74
C LEU A 97 -9.14 -27.41 -27.27
N ILE A 98 -9.54 -28.45 -28.01
CA ILE A 98 -9.66 -28.39 -29.46
C ILE A 98 -10.76 -27.40 -29.87
N ILE A 99 -11.92 -27.42 -29.23
CA ILE A 99 -13.02 -26.49 -29.51
C ILE A 99 -12.60 -25.05 -29.21
N LEU A 100 -11.92 -24.80 -28.09
CA LEU A 100 -11.43 -23.48 -27.71
C LEU A 100 -10.32 -22.99 -28.66
N GLY A 101 -9.37 -23.86 -29.01
CA GLY A 101 -8.33 -23.54 -29.99
C GLY A 101 -8.91 -23.25 -31.37
N PHE A 102 -9.91 -24.01 -31.79
CA PHE A 102 -10.58 -23.80 -33.06
C PHE A 102 -11.46 -22.55 -33.05
N SER A 103 -12.17 -22.26 -31.95
CA SER A 103 -12.98 -21.05 -31.84
C SER A 103 -12.12 -19.79 -31.82
N THR A 104 -11.01 -19.80 -31.08
CA THR A 104 -10.03 -18.69 -31.09
C THR A 104 -9.39 -18.51 -32.45
N LEU A 105 -9.05 -19.59 -33.16
CA LEU A 105 -8.55 -19.53 -34.52
C LEU A 105 -9.59 -18.95 -35.50
N LEU A 106 -10.84 -19.40 -35.42
CA LEU A 106 -11.94 -18.89 -36.25
C LEU A 106 -12.21 -17.41 -35.97
N LEU A 107 -12.24 -17.01 -34.69
CA LEU A 107 -12.35 -15.60 -34.31
C LEU A 107 -11.18 -14.80 -34.89
N SER A 108 -9.96 -15.33 -34.83
CA SER A 108 -8.77 -14.67 -35.36
C SER A 108 -8.78 -14.50 -36.89
N LEU A 109 -9.41 -15.43 -37.62
CA LEU A 109 -9.58 -15.34 -39.08
C LEU A 109 -10.71 -14.37 -39.49
N HIS A 110 -11.67 -14.10 -38.61
CA HIS A 110 -12.79 -13.18 -38.85
C HIS A 110 -12.54 -11.74 -38.39
N THR A 111 -11.30 -11.40 -38.00
CA THR A 111 -11.05 -10.08 -37.40
C THR A 111 -10.83 -8.95 -38.41
N ASP A 112 -11.89 -8.22 -38.74
CA ASP A 112 -11.83 -6.77 -39.04
C ASP A 112 -11.70 -5.98 -37.73
N TYR A 113 -10.75 -6.35 -36.87
CA TYR A 113 -10.59 -5.70 -35.57
C TYR A 113 -9.84 -4.40 -35.80
N ARG A 114 -10.63 -3.33 -35.87
CA ARG A 114 -10.19 -1.93 -35.86
C ARG A 114 -9.09 -1.75 -34.81
N PHE A 115 -7.88 -1.41 -35.27
CA PHE A 115 -6.74 -1.07 -34.42
C PHE A 115 -7.10 0.15 -33.56
N MET A 116 -7.39 -0.08 -32.28
CA MET A 116 -7.44 0.99 -31.29
C MET A 116 -6.00 1.28 -30.86
N SER A 117 -5.37 2.31 -31.44
CA SER A 117 -4.06 2.78 -30.97
C SER A 117 -4.25 3.93 -29.99
N ILE A 118 -4.02 3.68 -28.71
CA ILE A 118 -3.93 4.73 -27.70
C ILE A 118 -2.50 5.27 -27.76
N ARG A 119 -2.31 6.46 -28.32
CA ARG A 119 -1.03 7.17 -28.25
C ARG A 119 -1.08 8.12 -27.06
N THR A 120 -0.29 7.85 -26.04
CA THR A 120 -0.10 8.76 -24.90
C THR A 120 0.97 9.79 -25.24
N GLN A 121 0.61 11.08 -25.20
CA GLN A 121 1.54 12.20 -25.39
C GLN A 121 2.12 12.64 -24.03
N PRO A 122 3.37 13.15 -23.94
CA PRO A 122 4.08 13.36 -22.67
C PRO A 122 3.53 14.48 -21.77
N SER A 123 2.47 15.19 -22.17
CA SER A 123 1.98 16.40 -21.50
C SER A 123 0.81 16.18 -20.54
N GLY A 124 0.49 14.93 -20.17
CA GLY A 124 -0.50 14.64 -19.11
C GLY A 124 -1.97 14.90 -19.47
N SER A 125 -2.27 15.43 -20.66
CA SER A 125 -3.59 15.37 -21.28
C SER A 125 -3.66 14.14 -22.19
N SER A 126 -4.44 13.13 -21.79
CA SER A 126 -4.77 12.01 -22.67
C SER A 126 -5.82 12.47 -23.68
N GLU A 127 -5.38 13.11 -24.76
CA GLU A 127 -6.24 13.41 -25.90
C GLU A 127 -6.51 12.11 -26.65
N VAL A 128 -7.64 11.48 -26.34
CA VAL A 128 -8.08 10.27 -27.06
C VAL A 128 -8.65 10.72 -28.41
N LEU A 129 -7.77 10.80 -29.42
CA LEU A 129 -8.17 11.00 -30.80
C LEU A 129 -8.89 9.73 -31.30
N VAL A 130 -10.21 9.71 -31.14
CA VAL A 130 -11.07 8.68 -31.71
C VAL A 130 -11.34 9.06 -33.16
N THR A 131 -10.60 8.47 -34.10
CA THR A 131 -11.01 8.46 -35.51
C THR A 131 -12.15 7.46 -35.67
N ALA A 132 -13.36 7.87 -35.26
CA ALA A 132 -14.59 7.14 -35.58
C ALA A 132 -15.15 7.66 -36.91
N PRO A 133 -15.66 6.79 -37.80
CA PRO A 133 -16.46 7.23 -38.93
C PRO A 133 -17.67 8.03 -38.42
N ILE A 134 -18.04 9.09 -39.16
CA ILE A 134 -18.94 10.19 -38.78
C ILE A 134 -20.38 9.75 -38.46
N ASP A 135 -20.72 8.48 -38.68
CA ASP A 135 -22.09 7.96 -38.54
C ASP A 135 -22.58 7.77 -37.09
N ASP A 136 -21.72 7.95 -36.07
CA ASP A 136 -22.06 7.64 -34.66
C ASP A 136 -21.94 8.84 -33.68
N LEU A 137 -21.90 10.09 -34.17
CA LEU A 137 -21.83 11.29 -33.31
C LEU A 137 -23.06 11.41 -32.38
N GLU A 138 -24.23 10.99 -32.87
CA GLU A 138 -25.52 11.12 -32.18
C GLU A 138 -25.61 10.20 -30.95
N ARG A 139 -24.98 9.02 -31.01
CA ARG A 139 -24.90 8.09 -29.87
C ARG A 139 -24.00 8.60 -28.76
N ILE A 140 -22.91 9.28 -29.12
CA ILE A 140 -21.97 9.87 -28.17
C ILE A 140 -22.64 11.02 -27.41
N LEU A 141 -23.30 11.92 -28.13
CA LEU A 141 -24.03 13.05 -27.53
C LEU A 141 -25.11 12.57 -26.55
N LYS A 142 -25.88 11.55 -26.95
CA LYS A 142 -26.93 10.97 -26.11
C LYS A 142 -26.40 10.31 -24.83
N SER A 143 -25.18 9.75 -24.87
CA SER A 143 -24.55 9.12 -23.70
C SER A 143 -23.96 10.12 -22.69
N LEU A 144 -23.54 11.30 -23.17
CA LEU A 144 -23.01 12.37 -22.34
C LEU A 144 -24.13 13.13 -21.60
N GLU A 145 -25.28 13.31 -22.25
CA GLU A 145 -26.45 13.96 -21.65
C GLU A 145 -27.02 13.16 -20.47
N LEU A 146 -26.97 11.82 -20.54
CA LEU A 146 -27.42 10.90 -19.50
C LEU A 146 -26.51 10.85 -18.24
N ASN A 147 -25.27 11.34 -18.31
CA ASN A 147 -24.27 11.20 -17.23
C ASN A 147 -23.84 12.54 -16.60
N SER A 148 -24.72 13.54 -16.62
CA SER A 148 -24.45 14.90 -16.11
C SER A 148 -24.28 15.04 -14.58
N SER A 149 -24.03 13.95 -13.83
CA SER A 149 -24.00 13.94 -12.36
C SER A 149 -22.75 13.34 -11.70
N ARG A 150 -21.56 13.54 -12.28
CA ARG A 150 -20.28 13.50 -11.54
C ARG A 150 -19.35 14.62 -12.00
N GLN A 151 -19.55 15.82 -11.46
CA GLN A 151 -18.55 16.87 -11.57
C GLN A 151 -17.33 16.49 -10.72
N GLU A 152 -16.24 16.12 -11.40
CA GLU A 152 -14.92 15.93 -10.81
C GLU A 152 -14.30 17.32 -10.55
N ILE A 153 -14.06 17.65 -9.28
CA ILE A 153 -13.40 18.90 -8.89
C ILE A 153 -11.89 18.70 -9.11
N ILE A 154 -11.35 19.26 -10.20
CA ILE A 154 -9.92 19.24 -10.49
C ILE A 154 -9.26 20.41 -9.74
N ILE A 155 -8.54 20.10 -8.67
CA ILE A 155 -7.68 21.07 -7.98
C ILE A 155 -6.40 21.22 -8.84
N GLN A 156 -6.25 22.34 -9.54
CA GLN A 156 -4.99 22.68 -10.21
C GLN A 156 -3.97 23.14 -9.17
N LEU A 157 -2.92 22.34 -8.99
CA LEU A 157 -1.76 22.73 -8.19
C LEU A 157 -1.00 23.88 -8.90
N PRO A 158 -0.56 24.92 -8.19
CA PRO A 158 0.18 26.04 -8.77
C PRO A 158 1.53 25.60 -9.36
N LYS A 159 1.95 26.26 -10.45
CA LYS A 159 3.14 25.90 -11.25
C LYS A 159 4.47 25.99 -10.51
N GLU A 160 4.50 26.62 -9.33
CA GLU A 160 5.69 26.73 -8.49
C GLU A 160 5.45 26.06 -7.15
N LEU A 161 5.61 24.74 -7.14
CA LEU A 161 5.69 23.94 -5.92
C LEU A 161 7.11 23.43 -5.81
N ASN A 162 7.86 24.00 -4.85
CA ASN A 162 9.13 23.43 -4.43
C ASN A 162 8.84 22.19 -3.58
N PHE A 163 8.71 21.05 -4.25
CA PHE A 163 8.67 19.76 -3.57
C PHE A 163 10.07 19.44 -3.06
N PHE A 164 10.27 19.47 -1.75
CA PHE A 164 11.45 18.87 -1.13
C PHE A 164 11.14 17.40 -0.87
N VAL A 165 11.80 16.52 -1.63
CA VAL A 165 11.73 15.08 -1.39
C VAL A 165 12.48 14.80 -0.09
N VAL A 166 11.74 14.57 0.99
CA VAL A 166 12.31 14.17 2.28
C VAL A 166 12.52 12.65 2.23
N GLY A 167 13.74 12.26 1.89
CA GLY A 167 14.21 10.87 1.93
C GLY A 167 13.96 10.09 0.63
N GLU A 168 15.00 9.38 0.16
CA GLU A 168 14.83 8.33 -0.84
C GLU A 168 14.31 7.07 -0.13
N ALA A 169 13.18 6.55 -0.60
CA ALA A 169 12.65 5.28 -0.09
C ALA A 169 13.49 4.12 -0.63
N GLU A 170 14.52 3.71 0.09
CA GLU A 170 15.23 2.46 -0.19
C GLU A 170 14.44 1.26 0.36
N MET A 171 13.95 0.41 -0.55
CA MET A 171 13.39 -0.89 -0.18
C MET A 171 14.52 -1.88 0.06
N PHE A 172 14.84 -2.15 1.33
CA PHE A 172 15.77 -3.20 1.71
C PHE A 172 15.07 -4.56 1.83
N ARG A 173 15.73 -5.61 1.36
CA ARG A 173 15.29 -6.98 1.63
C ARG A 173 15.61 -7.31 3.10
N ALA A 174 14.75 -8.08 3.78
CA ALA A 174 14.94 -8.41 5.20
C ALA A 174 16.31 -9.06 5.53
N ALA A 175 16.95 -9.72 4.56
CA ALA A 175 18.29 -10.32 4.70
C ALA A 175 19.44 -9.29 4.67
N GLU A 176 19.20 -8.08 4.17
CA GLU A 176 20.20 -7.03 3.97
C GLU A 176 20.26 -6.03 5.14
N TYR A 177 19.32 -6.11 6.09
CA TYR A 177 19.31 -5.29 7.30
C TYR A 177 20.41 -5.73 8.29
N LYS A 178 21.64 -5.23 8.10
CA LYS A 178 22.69 -5.29 9.12
C LYS A 178 22.63 -4.05 10.00
N ARG A 179 22.05 -4.19 11.19
CA ARG A 179 22.11 -3.20 12.27
C ARG A 179 23.55 -3.03 12.73
N ASN A 180 24.28 -2.08 12.16
CA ASN A 180 25.60 -1.71 12.63
C ASN A 180 25.42 -0.87 13.90
N LYS A 181 25.64 -1.47 15.07
CA LYS A 181 25.75 -0.73 16.33
C LYS A 181 27.14 -0.10 16.38
N VAL A 182 27.22 1.20 16.14
CA VAL A 182 28.37 2.02 16.53
C VAL A 182 27.89 2.93 17.66
N TRP A 183 28.70 2.94 18.72
CA TRP A 183 28.46 3.53 20.04
C TRP A 183 28.29 5.04 20.01
#